data_AF-A0ABD3XFX4-F1
#
_entry.id   AF-A0ABD3XFX4-F1
#
_cell.length_a   1.000
_cell.length_b   1.000
_cell.length_c   1.000
_cell.angle_alpha   90.00
_cell.angle_beta   90.00
_cell.angle_gamma   90.00
#
_symmetry.space_group_name_H-M   'P 1'
#
loop_
_entity.id
_entity.type
_entity.pdbx_description
1 polymer ?
#
loop_
_entity_poly.entity_id
_entity_poly.type
_entity_poly.pdbx_seq_one_letter_code
_entity_poly.pdbx_strand_id
1 'polypeptide(L)'
;MDLIVFDLGFTEKQKIKLRQNCNCRLERFPFENYPQHVSILHGYAWKPLVIQTVRKKYPFVMWMDASVRFTTNNITWLFNHVRNVGVMALGGSVPIASRTSRQTFTFLNEEPCLFKDKNEFEATYIVIFPSPLVEEYFIKPWVSCALLEGCMVPSSWSHLLHCDNGNLYHNCHRFDQSILSILLYRLYHQTVSQHYMPHTFFQICKGGEEQWFLPNFMNKLLIKFHSIFPSVETQFNRGLNSGHVVNTFPQRFLEKINVYDMGMPSVRYGYAKYKIIDNDIPSARYGYAKSKIWICQE
;
A
#
# COMPACT_ATOMS: atom_id res chain seq x y z
N MET A 1 13.81 -7.25 11.27
CA MET A 1 12.41 -6.95 10.88
C MET A 1 11.96 -5.72 11.66
N ASP A 2 11.79 -4.60 10.97
CA ASP A 2 11.36 -3.35 11.55
C ASP A 2 9.85 -3.21 11.42
N LEU A 3 9.18 -2.91 12.52
CA LEU A 3 7.81 -2.39 12.49
C LEU A 3 7.89 -0.87 12.41
N ILE A 4 7.43 -0.31 11.30
CA ILE A 4 7.24 1.12 11.13
C ILE A 4 5.76 1.45 11.23
N VAL A 5 5.43 2.39 12.09
CA VAL A 5 4.11 3.01 12.13
C VAL A 5 4.23 4.40 11.54
N PHE A 6 3.48 4.67 10.48
CA PHE A 6 3.42 6.00 9.89
C PHE A 6 2.39 6.86 10.63
N ASP A 7 2.87 7.99 11.14
CA ASP A 7 2.09 9.04 11.76
C ASP A 7 1.45 9.90 10.66
N LEU A 8 0.14 9.76 10.54
CA LEU A 8 -0.72 10.48 9.61
C LEU A 8 -1.48 11.64 10.29
N GLY A 9 -1.11 12.00 11.52
CA GLY A 9 -1.82 13.00 12.33
C GLY A 9 -2.16 12.53 13.75
N PHE A 10 -1.34 11.67 14.36
CA PHE A 10 -1.51 11.27 15.75
C PHE A 10 -1.39 12.45 16.70
N THR A 11 -2.23 12.46 17.72
CA THR A 11 -2.07 13.38 18.86
C THR A 11 -0.89 12.95 19.73
N GLU A 12 -0.30 13.86 20.50
CA GLU A 12 0.81 13.52 21.41
C GLU A 12 0.44 12.41 22.41
N LYS A 13 -0.80 12.40 22.92
CA LYS A 13 -1.33 11.31 23.76
C LYS A 13 -1.28 9.96 23.04
N GLN A 14 -1.66 9.92 21.76
CA GLN A 14 -1.60 8.69 20.96
C GLN A 14 -0.17 8.24 20.69
N LYS A 15 0.76 9.17 20.43
CA LYS A 15 2.19 8.85 20.23
C LYS A 15 2.82 8.28 21.50
N ILE A 16 2.53 8.86 22.67
CA ILE A 16 2.98 8.34 23.96
C ILE A 16 2.45 6.92 24.16
N LYS A 17 1.14 6.72 23.96
CA LYS A 17 0.52 5.40 24.10
C LYS A 17 1.11 4.39 23.13
N LEU A 18 1.39 4.77 21.89
CA LEU A 18 2.04 3.90 20.91
C LEU A 18 3.44 3.49 21.38
N ARG A 19 4.28 4.43 21.80
CA ARG A 19 5.65 4.15 22.28
C ARG A 19 5.66 3.24 23.51
N GLN A 20 4.67 3.36 24.39
CA GLN A 20 4.55 2.50 25.58
C GLN A 20 4.11 1.07 25.25
N ASN A 21 3.28 0.88 24.21
CA ASN A 21 2.67 -0.40 23.90
C ASN A 21 3.29 -1.09 22.67
N CYS A 22 4.32 -0.49 22.06
CA CYS A 22 4.88 -0.93 20.79
C CYS A 22 6.40 -0.76 20.74
N ASN A 23 7.10 -1.87 20.52
CA ASN A 23 8.49 -1.81 20.07
C ASN A 23 8.51 -1.56 18.55
N CYS A 24 8.23 -0.32 18.15
CA CYS A 24 8.18 0.08 16.74
C CYS A 24 8.77 1.46 16.51
N ARG A 25 9.21 1.69 15.27
CA ARG A 25 9.63 2.99 14.79
C ARG A 25 8.40 3.80 14.40
N LEU A 26 8.26 5.00 14.95
CA LEU A 26 7.24 5.96 14.53
C LEU A 26 7.87 6.93 13.53
N GLU A 27 7.30 7.01 12.32
CA GLU A 27 7.74 7.95 11.27
C GLU A 27 6.63 8.90 10.87
N ARG A 28 6.90 10.20 10.80
CA ARG A 28 5.94 11.18 10.28
C ARG A 28 5.86 11.09 8.77
N PHE A 29 4.63 11.00 8.24
CA PHE A 29 4.42 11.18 6.81
C PHE A 29 4.45 12.67 6.45
N PRO A 30 5.33 13.12 5.53
CA PRO A 30 5.50 14.54 5.23
C PRO A 30 4.49 15.00 4.17
N PHE A 31 3.21 15.12 4.57
CA PHE A 31 2.13 15.59 3.68
C PHE A 31 2.46 16.90 2.96
N GLU A 32 3.22 17.79 3.61
CA GLU A 32 3.68 19.07 3.06
C GLU A 32 4.49 18.97 1.77
N ASN A 33 5.07 17.79 1.48
CA ASN A 33 5.90 17.56 0.29
C ASN A 33 5.09 17.02 -0.89
N TYR A 34 3.78 16.84 -0.75
CA TYR A 34 2.92 16.19 -1.74
C TYR A 34 1.73 17.08 -2.14
N PRO A 35 1.10 16.81 -3.30
CA PRO A 35 -0.11 17.52 -3.71
C PRO A 35 -1.21 17.48 -2.65
N GLN A 36 -2.03 18.54 -2.58
CA GLN A 36 -2.99 18.74 -1.50
C GLN A 36 -3.97 17.57 -1.33
N HIS A 37 -4.39 16.91 -2.41
CA HIS A 37 -5.32 15.77 -2.33
C HIS A 37 -4.73 14.55 -1.63
N VAL A 38 -3.40 14.42 -1.52
CA VAL A 38 -2.74 13.33 -0.78
C VAL A 38 -3.07 13.40 0.71
N SER A 39 -3.31 14.61 1.24
CA SER A 39 -3.71 14.85 2.63
C SER A 39 -5.16 14.44 2.93
N ILE A 40 -5.95 14.06 1.91
CA ILE A 40 -7.29 13.51 2.10
C ILE A 40 -7.13 12.06 2.59
N LEU A 41 -7.20 11.87 3.91
CA LEU A 41 -6.94 10.55 4.53
C LEU A 41 -7.87 9.45 4.00
N HIS A 42 -9.14 9.79 3.73
CA HIS A 42 -10.12 8.87 3.13
C HIS A 42 -9.85 8.51 1.68
N GLY A 43 -9.00 9.28 0.99
CA GLY A 43 -8.58 9.02 -0.38
C GLY A 43 -7.40 8.06 -0.48
N TYR A 44 -6.74 7.73 0.64
CA TYR A 44 -5.65 6.75 0.74
C TYR A 44 -4.46 6.93 -0.23
N ALA A 45 -4.38 8.05 -0.95
CA ALA A 45 -3.28 8.36 -1.88
C ALA A 45 -1.91 8.42 -1.21
N TRP A 46 -1.87 8.66 0.10
CA TRP A 46 -0.65 8.60 0.90
C TRP A 46 -0.08 7.16 1.02
N LYS A 47 -0.90 6.10 0.93
CA LYS A 47 -0.46 4.70 1.17
C LYS A 47 0.59 4.21 0.15
N PRO A 48 0.39 4.33 -1.17
CA PRO A 48 1.41 3.95 -2.15
C PRO A 48 2.73 4.70 -1.96
N LEU A 49 2.67 5.98 -1.56
CA LEU A 49 3.85 6.82 -1.31
C LEU A 49 4.64 6.32 -0.10
N VAL A 50 3.94 5.92 0.95
CA VAL A 50 4.57 5.29 2.11
C VAL A 50 5.24 3.98 1.73
N ILE A 51 4.55 3.11 0.98
CA ILE A 51 5.09 1.83 0.51
C ILE A 51 6.35 2.05 -0.32
N GLN A 52 6.33 3.00 -1.26
CA GLN A 52 7.49 3.38 -2.06
C GLN A 52 8.65 3.90 -1.22
N THR A 53 8.38 4.76 -0.23
CA THR A 53 9.40 5.33 0.66
C THR A 53 10.13 4.23 1.42
N VAL A 54 9.37 3.29 1.94
CA VAL A 54 9.89 2.11 2.63
C VAL A 54 10.68 1.23 1.66
N ARG A 55 10.15 0.93 0.47
CA ARG A 55 10.82 0.07 -0.51
C ARG A 55 12.18 0.60 -0.97
N LYS A 56 12.41 1.92 -0.98
CA LYS A 56 13.73 2.51 -1.30
C LYS A 56 14.81 2.15 -0.30
N LYS A 57 14.44 1.84 0.94
CA LYS A 57 15.37 1.55 2.04
C LYS A 57 15.48 0.06 2.35
N TYR A 58 14.58 -0.76 1.81
CA TYR A 58 14.44 -2.15 2.24
C TYR A 58 14.05 -3.09 1.09
N PRO A 59 14.62 -4.30 1.07
CA PRO A 59 14.44 -5.26 -0.02
C PRO A 59 13.08 -5.96 0.01
N PHE A 60 12.24 -5.68 1.01
CA PHE A 60 10.94 -6.33 1.17
C PHE A 60 9.98 -5.47 1.97
N VAL A 61 8.71 -5.41 1.55
CA VAL A 61 7.68 -4.59 2.22
C VAL A 61 6.40 -5.37 2.42
N MET A 62 5.87 -5.26 3.63
CA MET A 62 4.59 -5.80 4.04
C MET A 62 3.74 -4.69 4.64
N TRP A 63 2.77 -4.20 3.88
CA TRP A 63 1.80 -3.20 4.32
C TRP A 63 0.63 -3.86 5.05
N MET A 64 0.20 -3.33 6.19
CA MET A 64 -1.09 -3.71 6.80
C MET A 64 -1.84 -2.57 7.47
N ASP A 65 -3.16 -2.58 7.34
CA ASP A 65 -4.01 -1.70 8.13
C ASP A 65 -3.97 -2.12 9.61
N ALA A 66 -4.19 -1.19 10.55
CA ALA A 66 -4.22 -1.53 11.97
C ALA A 66 -5.43 -2.38 12.40
N SER A 67 -6.30 -2.78 11.47
CA SER A 67 -7.34 -3.80 11.69
C SER A 67 -6.80 -5.23 11.56
N VAL A 68 -5.65 -5.44 10.92
CA VAL A 68 -5.08 -6.76 10.68
C VAL A 68 -4.46 -7.33 11.97
N ARG A 69 -4.76 -8.60 12.25
CA ARG A 69 -4.25 -9.35 13.41
C ARG A 69 -3.75 -10.70 12.93
N PHE A 70 -2.48 -11.00 13.11
CA PHE A 70 -1.97 -12.33 12.75
C PHE A 70 -2.52 -13.42 13.68
N THR A 71 -2.95 -14.52 13.08
CA THR A 71 -3.43 -15.72 13.78
C THR A 71 -2.35 -16.80 13.89
N THR A 72 -1.28 -16.67 13.10
CA THR A 72 -0.16 -17.61 13.07
C THR A 72 1.17 -16.88 13.07
N ASN A 73 2.18 -17.55 13.63
CA ASN A 73 3.57 -17.13 13.52
C ASN A 73 4.28 -17.73 12.32
N ASN A 74 3.73 -18.75 11.65
CA ASN A 74 4.38 -19.34 10.50
C ASN A 74 3.91 -18.66 9.21
N ILE A 75 4.65 -17.64 8.77
CA ILE A 75 4.42 -16.91 7.52
C ILE A 75 5.51 -17.21 6.48
N THR A 76 6.33 -18.24 6.67
CA THR A 76 7.43 -18.60 5.76
C THR A 76 6.91 -18.88 4.34
N TRP A 77 5.78 -19.57 4.21
CA TRP A 77 5.16 -19.82 2.92
C TRP A 77 4.84 -18.53 2.18
N LEU A 78 4.26 -17.54 2.88
CA LEU A 78 3.90 -16.24 2.30
C LEU A 78 5.12 -15.54 1.71
N PHE A 79 6.23 -15.52 2.44
CA PHE A 79 7.50 -14.95 1.97
C PHE A 79 8.09 -15.70 0.77
N ASN A 80 8.05 -17.04 0.80
CA ASN A 80 8.56 -17.84 -0.32
C ASN A 80 7.71 -17.68 -1.57
N HIS A 81 6.39 -17.59 -1.42
CA HIS A 81 5.48 -17.43 -2.54
C HIS A 81 5.59 -16.04 -3.16
N VAL A 82 5.56 -14.98 -2.35
CA VAL A 82 5.66 -13.60 -2.86
C VAL A 82 7.01 -13.30 -3.53
N ARG A 83 8.09 -13.98 -3.15
CA ARG A 83 9.38 -13.93 -3.88
C ARG A 83 9.23 -14.34 -5.35
N ASN A 84 8.37 -15.31 -5.62
CA ASN A 84 8.17 -15.82 -6.98
C ASN A 84 7.13 -14.99 -7.76
N VAL A 85 6.10 -14.47 -7.09
CA VAL A 85 4.99 -13.76 -7.76
C VAL A 85 5.10 -12.23 -7.67
N GLY A 86 6.03 -11.68 -6.90
CA GLY A 86 6.28 -10.25 -6.78
C GLY A 86 5.30 -9.51 -5.87
N VAL A 87 3.99 -9.62 -6.10
CA VAL A 87 2.96 -8.92 -5.31
C VAL A 87 1.89 -9.88 -4.85
N MET A 88 1.50 -9.81 -3.57
CA MET A 88 0.30 -10.46 -3.07
C MET A 88 -0.56 -9.47 -2.31
N ALA A 89 -1.87 -9.59 -2.47
CA ALA A 89 -2.85 -8.79 -1.75
C ALA A 89 -4.05 -9.64 -1.36
N LEU A 90 -4.81 -9.17 -0.37
CA LEU A 90 -6.04 -9.83 0.04
C LEU A 90 -7.08 -9.81 -1.09
N GLY A 91 -7.82 -10.89 -1.28
CA GLY A 91 -8.94 -10.93 -2.23
C GLY A 91 -10.23 -10.40 -1.61
N GLY A 92 -10.96 -9.58 -2.36
CA GLY A 92 -12.36 -9.24 -2.11
C GLY A 92 -13.31 -10.09 -2.96
N SER A 93 -14.60 -10.04 -2.66
CA SER A 93 -15.63 -10.81 -3.36
C SER A 93 -16.50 -9.98 -4.30
N VAL A 94 -16.24 -8.68 -4.42
CA VAL A 94 -17.06 -7.75 -5.20
C VAL A 94 -16.32 -7.34 -6.47
N PRO A 95 -17.02 -7.17 -7.62
CA PRO A 95 -16.40 -6.70 -8.85
C PRO A 95 -15.71 -5.34 -8.72
N ILE A 96 -14.55 -5.20 -9.37
CA ILE A 96 -13.81 -3.93 -9.46
C ILE A 96 -14.66 -2.83 -10.07
N ALA A 97 -15.49 -3.14 -11.08
CA ALA A 97 -16.39 -2.17 -11.71
C ALA A 97 -17.43 -1.58 -10.73
N SER A 98 -17.85 -2.35 -9.73
CA SER A 98 -18.78 -1.90 -8.68
C SER A 98 -18.10 -1.02 -7.62
N ARG A 99 -16.77 -1.11 -7.53
CA ARG A 99 -15.97 -0.49 -6.46
C ARG A 99 -15.08 0.64 -6.96
N THR A 100 -15.19 1.00 -8.24
CA THR A 100 -14.34 2.00 -8.89
C THR A 100 -15.18 3.04 -9.59
N SER A 101 -14.87 4.32 -9.31
CA SER A 101 -15.58 5.44 -9.93
C SER A 101 -15.37 5.46 -11.45
N ARG A 102 -16.36 5.97 -12.19
CA ARG A 102 -16.23 6.18 -13.62
C ARG A 102 -15.08 7.14 -13.96
N GLN A 103 -14.86 8.16 -13.13
CA GLN A 103 -13.79 9.14 -13.32
C GLN A 103 -12.41 8.48 -13.30
N THR A 104 -12.18 7.56 -12.35
CA THR A 104 -10.92 6.79 -12.26
C THR A 104 -10.71 5.92 -13.50
N PHE A 105 -11.74 5.23 -13.98
CA PHE A 105 -11.64 4.45 -15.23
C PHE A 105 -11.31 5.35 -16.42
N THR A 106 -11.99 6.50 -16.56
CA THR A 106 -11.70 7.48 -17.61
C THR A 106 -10.27 8.00 -17.51
N PHE A 107 -9.79 8.33 -16.30
CA PHE A 107 -8.41 8.79 -16.07
C PHE A 107 -7.39 7.74 -16.53
N LEU A 108 -7.62 6.48 -16.15
CA LEU A 108 -6.76 5.36 -16.49
C LEU A 108 -6.91 4.89 -17.95
N ASN A 109 -7.84 5.48 -18.70
CA ASN A 109 -8.23 5.05 -20.04
C ASN A 109 -8.59 3.55 -20.07
N GLU A 110 -9.46 3.15 -19.15
CA GLU A 110 -9.92 1.78 -18.98
C GLU A 110 -11.42 1.66 -19.21
N GLU A 111 -11.82 0.52 -19.79
CA GLU A 111 -13.21 0.19 -20.01
C GLU A 111 -13.79 -0.54 -18.80
N PRO A 112 -14.76 0.04 -18.06
CA PRO A 112 -15.34 -0.59 -16.87
C PRO A 112 -15.86 -2.01 -17.10
N CYS A 113 -16.39 -2.28 -18.30
CA CYS A 113 -16.94 -3.58 -18.67
C CYS A 113 -15.89 -4.71 -18.60
N LEU A 114 -14.61 -4.40 -18.79
CA LEU A 114 -13.52 -5.38 -18.65
C LEU A 114 -13.31 -5.85 -17.20
N PHE A 115 -13.95 -5.17 -16.24
CA PHE A 115 -13.78 -5.37 -14.80
C PHE A 115 -15.07 -5.77 -14.09
N LYS A 116 -16.14 -6.07 -14.83
CA LYS A 116 -17.45 -6.44 -14.28
C LYS A 116 -17.48 -7.84 -13.64
N ASP A 117 -16.62 -8.75 -14.13
CA ASP A 117 -16.51 -10.14 -13.65
C ASP A 117 -15.18 -10.39 -12.92
N LYS A 118 -14.46 -9.32 -12.57
CA LYS A 118 -13.16 -9.36 -11.92
C LYS A 118 -13.32 -8.87 -10.49
N ASN A 119 -13.17 -9.77 -9.53
CA ASN A 119 -13.24 -9.41 -8.12
C ASN A 119 -12.05 -8.56 -7.69
N GLU A 120 -12.32 -7.58 -6.83
CA GLU A 120 -11.32 -6.66 -6.31
C GLU A 120 -10.28 -7.37 -5.42
N PHE A 121 -9.12 -6.75 -5.32
CA PHE A 121 -8.16 -7.00 -4.24
C PHE A 121 -8.35 -5.94 -3.17
N GLU A 122 -8.27 -6.30 -1.90
CA GLU A 122 -8.32 -5.38 -0.78
C GLU A 122 -6.93 -4.82 -0.45
N ALA A 123 -6.82 -3.50 -0.31
CA ALA A 123 -5.57 -2.81 0.05
C ALA A 123 -5.27 -2.85 1.56
N THR A 124 -5.90 -3.77 2.28
CA THR A 124 -5.79 -3.92 3.74
C THR A 124 -4.55 -4.70 4.17
N TYR A 125 -4.13 -5.67 3.36
CA TYR A 125 -2.90 -6.42 3.60
C TYR A 125 -2.21 -6.73 2.26
N ILE A 126 -1.02 -6.17 2.07
CA ILE A 126 -0.27 -6.24 0.82
C ILE A 126 1.16 -6.64 1.14
N VAL A 127 1.69 -7.58 0.39
CA VAL A 127 3.08 -8.02 0.48
C VAL A 127 3.74 -7.83 -0.87
N ILE A 128 4.90 -7.19 -0.88
CA ILE A 128 5.60 -6.81 -2.10
C ILE A 128 7.05 -7.26 -1.99
N PHE A 129 7.43 -8.15 -2.90
CA PHE A 129 8.81 -8.48 -3.21
C PHE A 129 9.24 -7.67 -4.45
N PRO A 130 10.30 -6.85 -4.34
CA PRO A 130 10.73 -6.00 -5.43
C PRO A 130 11.37 -6.82 -6.56
N SER A 131 11.05 -6.43 -7.78
CA SER A 131 11.75 -6.83 -9.00
C SER A 131 11.67 -5.66 -9.98
N PRO A 132 12.52 -5.61 -11.02
CA PRO A 132 12.41 -4.56 -12.05
C PRO A 132 10.99 -4.48 -12.66
N LEU A 133 10.34 -5.63 -12.84
CA LEU A 133 8.97 -5.72 -13.34
C LEU A 133 7.95 -5.12 -12.34
N VAL A 134 8.02 -5.49 -11.06
CA VAL A 134 7.13 -4.95 -10.02
C VAL A 134 7.36 -3.46 -9.83
N GLU A 135 8.61 -3.01 -9.93
CA GLU A 135 8.90 -1.58 -9.80
C GLU A 135 8.31 -0.79 -10.96
N GLU A 136 8.62 -1.20 -12.19
CA GLU A 136 8.26 -0.46 -13.39
C GLU A 136 6.75 -0.47 -13.66
N TYR A 137 6.10 -1.63 -13.50
CA TYR A 137 4.74 -1.82 -13.97
C TYR A 137 3.69 -1.90 -12.86
N PHE A 138 4.11 -1.92 -11.59
CA PHE A 138 3.18 -1.94 -10.47
C PHE A 138 3.37 -0.76 -9.51
N ILE A 139 4.54 -0.60 -8.90
CA ILE A 139 4.77 0.46 -7.91
C ILE A 139 4.74 1.84 -8.57
N LYS A 140 5.51 2.07 -9.65
CA LYS A 140 5.55 3.37 -10.32
C LYS A 140 4.17 3.84 -10.78
N PRO A 141 3.33 3.02 -11.45
CA PRO A 141 1.97 3.43 -11.80
C PRO A 141 1.08 3.71 -10.59
N TRP A 142 1.20 2.93 -9.52
CA TRP A 142 0.40 3.12 -8.30
C TRP A 142 0.76 4.42 -7.59
N VAL A 143 2.06 4.71 -7.45
CA VAL A 143 2.60 5.99 -6.94
C VAL A 143 2.21 7.15 -7.85
N SER A 144 2.32 6.99 -9.17
CA SER A 144 1.96 8.04 -10.12
C SER A 144 0.47 8.41 -9.99
N CYS A 145 -0.41 7.42 -9.89
CA CYS A 145 -1.84 7.66 -9.67
C CYS A 145 -2.16 8.29 -8.30
N ALA A 146 -1.35 8.00 -7.28
CA ALA A 146 -1.46 8.69 -6.00
C ALA A 146 -1.06 10.17 -6.08
N LEU A 147 -0.05 10.50 -6.89
CA LEU A 147 0.43 11.88 -7.06
C LEU A 147 -0.41 12.72 -8.03
N LEU A 148 -1.09 12.08 -8.98
CA LEU A 148 -1.93 12.78 -9.96
C LEU A 148 -3.34 12.99 -9.41
N GLU A 149 -3.72 14.26 -9.29
CA GLU A 149 -5.08 14.65 -8.88
C GLU A 149 -6.12 14.05 -9.84
N GLY A 150 -7.23 13.54 -9.30
CA GLY A 150 -8.30 12.93 -10.08
C GLY A 150 -8.10 11.46 -10.44
N CYS A 151 -6.89 10.91 -10.32
CA CYS A 151 -6.64 9.49 -10.63
C CYS A 151 -7.15 8.58 -9.52
N MET A 152 -6.48 8.63 -8.36
CA MET A 152 -6.82 7.83 -7.19
C MET A 152 -7.91 8.48 -6.35
N VAL A 153 -7.93 9.82 -6.30
CA VAL A 153 -8.92 10.61 -5.56
C VAL A 153 -9.69 11.46 -6.57
N PRO A 154 -10.89 11.04 -7.00
CA PRO A 154 -11.73 11.81 -7.93
C PRO A 154 -12.16 13.15 -7.31
N SER A 155 -12.46 14.15 -8.14
CA SER A 155 -12.81 15.51 -7.67
C SER A 155 -14.01 15.53 -6.73
N SER A 156 -14.98 14.65 -6.97
CA SER A 156 -16.16 14.48 -6.13
C SER A 156 -16.02 13.25 -5.21
N TRP A 157 -14.87 13.00 -4.58
CA TRP A 157 -14.64 11.78 -3.80
C TRP A 157 -15.57 11.57 -2.59
N SER A 158 -16.07 12.64 -1.96
CA SER A 158 -16.77 12.55 -0.68
C SER A 158 -18.09 11.76 -0.75
N HIS A 159 -18.84 11.87 -1.85
CA HIS A 159 -20.08 11.10 -2.04
C HIS A 159 -19.81 9.63 -2.41
N LEU A 160 -18.57 9.27 -2.74
CA LEU A 160 -18.18 7.92 -3.16
C LEU A 160 -17.67 7.04 -2.01
N LEU A 161 -17.63 7.56 -0.77
CA LEU A 161 -17.10 6.86 0.40
C LEU A 161 -17.92 5.63 0.78
N HIS A 162 -19.22 5.66 0.53
CA HIS A 162 -20.16 4.63 0.96
C HIS A 162 -20.43 3.66 -0.18
N CYS A 163 -19.99 2.44 0.02
CA CYS A 163 -20.16 1.33 -0.89
C CYS A 163 -21.33 0.47 -0.43
N ASP A 164 -22.43 0.51 -1.17
CA ASP A 164 -23.56 -0.38 -0.91
C ASP A 164 -23.17 -1.84 -1.15
N ASN A 165 -23.92 -2.76 -0.54
CA ASN A 165 -23.74 -4.20 -0.75
C ASN A 165 -24.28 -4.68 -2.11
N GLY A 166 -24.83 -3.78 -2.94
CA GLY A 166 -25.33 -4.09 -4.27
C GLY A 166 -24.26 -4.01 -5.36
N ASN A 167 -24.61 -4.48 -6.56
CA ASN A 167 -23.77 -4.44 -7.76
C ASN A 167 -23.99 -3.17 -8.60
N LEU A 168 -24.36 -2.06 -7.97
CA LEU A 168 -24.55 -0.82 -8.71
C LEU A 168 -23.17 -0.29 -9.14
N TYR A 169 -22.90 -0.29 -10.45
CA TYR A 169 -21.62 0.16 -10.96
C TYR A 169 -21.40 1.64 -10.70
N HIS A 170 -20.16 1.99 -10.35
CA HIS A 170 -19.73 3.37 -10.09
C HIS A 170 -20.44 4.10 -8.95
N ASN A 171 -21.22 3.42 -8.11
CA ASN A 171 -21.92 4.05 -6.98
C ASN A 171 -20.99 4.46 -5.84
N CYS A 172 -19.80 3.87 -5.77
CA CYS A 172 -18.79 4.17 -4.78
C CYS A 172 -17.38 4.05 -5.36
N HIS A 173 -16.39 4.37 -4.55
CA HIS A 173 -14.99 4.28 -4.93
C HIS A 173 -14.13 3.79 -3.77
N ARG A 174 -13.30 2.77 -4.03
CA ARG A 174 -12.37 2.19 -3.07
C ARG A 174 -10.94 2.72 -3.22
N PHE A 175 -10.73 3.82 -3.95
CA PHE A 175 -9.48 4.60 -3.98
C PHE A 175 -8.23 3.76 -4.31
N ASP A 176 -7.26 3.68 -3.39
CA ASP A 176 -6.02 2.93 -3.52
C ASP A 176 -6.26 1.46 -3.89
N GLN A 177 -7.32 0.86 -3.32
CA GLN A 177 -7.79 -0.50 -3.59
C GLN A 177 -8.25 -0.70 -5.05
N SER A 178 -8.96 0.28 -5.62
CA SER A 178 -9.40 0.24 -7.02
C SER A 178 -8.19 0.21 -7.95
N ILE A 179 -7.21 1.09 -7.71
CA ILE A 179 -6.00 1.17 -8.53
C ILE A 179 -5.15 -0.08 -8.38
N LEU A 180 -4.93 -0.55 -7.14
CA LEU A 180 -4.26 -1.81 -6.84
C LEU A 180 -4.84 -2.97 -7.67
N SER A 181 -6.16 -3.11 -7.63
CA SER A 181 -6.86 -4.19 -8.32
C SER A 181 -6.67 -4.09 -9.84
N ILE A 182 -6.88 -2.91 -10.42
CA ILE A 182 -6.69 -2.69 -11.87
C ILE A 182 -5.26 -3.03 -12.29
N LEU A 183 -4.25 -2.59 -11.52
CA LEU A 183 -2.84 -2.87 -11.82
C LEU A 183 -2.51 -4.36 -11.75
N LEU A 184 -3.03 -5.10 -10.76
CA LEU A 184 -2.82 -6.55 -10.66
C LEU A 184 -3.41 -7.29 -11.87
N TYR A 185 -4.62 -6.95 -12.29
CA TYR A 185 -5.24 -7.57 -13.47
C TYR A 185 -4.58 -7.15 -14.79
N ARG A 186 -4.05 -5.92 -14.89
CA ARG A 186 -3.26 -5.46 -16.03
C ARG A 186 -1.93 -6.19 -16.14
N LEU A 187 -1.26 -6.42 -15.03
CA LEU A 187 0.10 -6.96 -15.04
C LEU A 187 0.12 -8.49 -15.18
N TYR A 188 -0.78 -9.16 -14.48
CA TYR A 188 -0.72 -10.62 -14.33
C TYR A 188 -1.79 -11.37 -15.12
N HIS A 189 -2.83 -10.68 -15.62
CA HIS A 189 -3.85 -11.26 -16.50
C HIS A 189 -4.33 -12.66 -16.05
N GLN A 190 -3.90 -13.71 -16.75
CA GLN A 190 -4.31 -15.10 -16.51
C GLN A 190 -3.71 -15.70 -15.24
N THR A 191 -2.58 -15.17 -14.74
CA THR A 191 -1.92 -15.64 -13.51
C THR A 191 -2.33 -14.83 -12.28
N VAL A 192 -3.27 -13.90 -12.39
CA VAL A 192 -3.73 -13.02 -11.30
C VAL A 192 -4.17 -13.79 -10.04
N SER A 193 -4.65 -15.03 -10.21
CA SER A 193 -5.04 -15.91 -9.11
C SER A 193 -3.90 -16.25 -8.15
N GLN A 194 -2.65 -16.23 -8.62
CA GLN A 194 -1.46 -16.50 -7.81
C GLN A 194 -1.10 -15.36 -6.84
N HIS A 195 -1.75 -14.20 -7.00
CA HIS A 195 -1.52 -12.99 -6.21
C HIS A 195 -2.51 -12.84 -5.05
N TYR A 196 -3.48 -13.75 -4.93
CA TYR A 196 -4.40 -13.76 -3.79
C TYR A 196 -3.69 -14.26 -2.53
N MET A 197 -3.82 -13.49 -1.47
CA MET A 197 -3.31 -13.86 -0.17
C MET A 197 -4.29 -14.75 0.60
N PRO A 198 -3.86 -15.91 1.12
CA PRO A 198 -4.72 -16.75 1.93
C PRO A 198 -5.15 -16.07 3.24
N HIS A 199 -6.43 -16.20 3.58
CA HIS A 199 -6.99 -15.71 4.85
C HIS A 199 -6.49 -16.50 6.08
N THR A 200 -5.68 -17.54 5.91
CA THR A 200 -5.22 -18.42 7.00
C THR A 200 -4.19 -17.77 7.92
N PHE A 201 -3.57 -16.65 7.51
CA PHE A 201 -2.48 -16.02 8.27
C PHE A 201 -2.95 -14.94 9.25
N PHE A 202 -4.16 -14.43 9.09
CA PHE A 202 -4.64 -13.26 9.82
C PHE A 202 -6.16 -13.22 9.93
N GLN A 203 -6.64 -12.36 10.81
CA GLN A 203 -8.03 -11.94 10.93
C GLN A 203 -8.12 -10.41 10.84
N ILE A 204 -9.26 -9.91 10.38
CA ILE A 204 -9.53 -8.47 10.30
C ILE A 204 -10.50 -8.10 11.42
N CYS A 205 -10.04 -7.27 12.36
CA CYS A 205 -10.84 -6.79 13.46
C CYS A 205 -11.22 -5.32 13.21
N LYS A 206 -12.49 -5.07 12.87
CA LYS A 206 -13.05 -3.72 12.71
C LYS A 206 -13.89 -3.37 13.96
N GLY A 207 -13.74 -2.17 14.50
CA GLY A 207 -14.68 -1.61 15.49
C GLY A 207 -14.58 -2.09 16.94
N GLY A 208 -13.48 -2.74 17.36
CA GLY A 208 -13.26 -3.06 18.77
C GLY A 208 -12.76 -1.85 19.59
N GLU A 209 -13.02 -1.85 20.90
CA GLU A 209 -12.30 -1.00 21.86
C GLU A 209 -10.79 -1.19 21.67
N GLU A 210 -9.98 -0.16 21.95
CA GLU A 210 -8.54 -0.07 21.67
C GLU A 210 -7.70 -1.22 22.25
N GLN A 211 -7.82 -2.43 21.72
CA GLN A 211 -6.97 -3.55 22.04
C GLN A 211 -5.70 -3.42 21.20
N TRP A 212 -4.65 -2.94 21.88
CA TRP A 212 -3.30 -2.89 21.34
C TRP A 212 -2.81 -4.30 21.12
N PHE A 213 -2.87 -4.74 19.87
CA PHE A 213 -2.32 -6.02 19.47
C PHE A 213 -1.02 -5.81 18.71
N LEU A 214 0.06 -6.26 19.32
CA LEU A 214 1.26 -6.66 18.61
C LEU A 214 1.46 -8.13 18.94
N PRO A 215 1.50 -9.02 17.94
CA PRO A 215 1.69 -10.42 18.26
C PRO A 215 3.05 -10.61 18.94
N ASN A 216 3.06 -11.12 20.17
CA ASN A 216 4.29 -11.44 20.92
C ASN A 216 5.24 -12.36 20.13
N PHE A 217 4.70 -13.15 19.19
CA PHE A 217 5.49 -14.01 18.32
C PHE A 217 6.32 -13.23 17.28
N MET A 218 5.99 -11.98 16.94
CA MET A 218 6.76 -11.19 15.97
C MET A 218 8.20 -11.00 16.45
N ASN A 219 8.38 -10.87 17.76
CA ASN A 219 9.70 -10.88 18.42
C ASN A 219 10.44 -12.22 18.26
N LYS A 220 9.72 -13.35 18.21
CA LYS A 220 10.30 -14.68 17.97
C LYS A 220 10.61 -14.93 16.50
N LEU A 221 9.84 -14.35 15.58
CA LEU A 221 10.09 -14.43 14.14
C LEU A 221 11.39 -13.74 13.77
N LEU A 222 11.59 -12.54 14.32
CA LEU A 222 12.82 -11.77 14.28
C LEU A 222 14.07 -12.62 14.56
N ILE A 223 14.02 -13.41 15.65
CA ILE A 223 15.12 -14.27 16.09
C ILE A 223 15.35 -15.44 15.12
N LYS A 224 14.29 -16.08 14.62
CA LYS A 224 14.42 -17.19 13.66
C LYS A 224 14.97 -16.75 12.30
N PHE A 225 14.59 -15.57 11.79
CA PHE A 225 15.11 -15.08 10.51
C PHE A 225 16.62 -14.81 10.58
N HIS A 226 17.12 -14.22 11.67
CA HIS A 226 18.57 -14.05 11.88
C HIS A 226 19.33 -15.40 11.87
N SER A 227 18.72 -16.49 12.37
CA SER A 227 19.35 -17.82 12.37
C SER A 227 19.31 -18.58 11.03
N ILE A 228 18.47 -18.15 10.08
CA ILE A 228 18.27 -18.86 8.79
C ILE A 228 19.09 -18.23 7.66
N PHE A 229 19.48 -16.95 7.79
CA PHE A 229 20.22 -16.23 6.76
C PHE A 229 21.53 -15.66 7.34
N PRO A 230 22.64 -16.44 7.33
CA PRO A 230 23.97 -15.85 7.45
C PRO A 230 24.24 -15.01 6.19
N SER A 231 24.81 -13.82 6.39
CA SER A 231 25.20 -12.82 5.37
C SER A 231 25.61 -13.40 4.00
N VAL A 232 24.85 -13.07 2.95
CA VAL A 232 25.20 -13.43 1.56
C VAL A 232 25.79 -12.22 0.84
N GLU A 233 27.07 -12.01 1.03
CA GLU A 233 27.89 -11.09 0.23
C GLU A 233 28.61 -11.88 -0.88
N THR A 234 27.91 -12.54 -1.82
CA THR A 234 28.59 -13.17 -2.99
C THR A 234 27.77 -13.62 -4.22
N GLN A 235 26.55 -13.13 -4.50
CA GLN A 235 25.82 -13.57 -5.72
C GLN A 235 25.17 -12.48 -6.58
N PHE A 236 25.69 -11.25 -6.56
CA PHE A 236 25.21 -10.18 -7.47
C PHE A 236 25.95 -10.09 -8.82
N ASN A 237 26.96 -10.94 -9.07
CA ASN A 237 27.72 -10.95 -10.31
C ASN A 237 27.65 -12.31 -11.02
N ARG A 238 26.51 -12.62 -11.67
CA ARG A 238 26.40 -13.56 -12.81
C ARG A 238 24.93 -13.64 -13.25
N GLY A 239 24.55 -12.78 -14.19
CA GLY A 239 23.19 -12.79 -14.76
C GLY A 239 22.96 -11.77 -15.87
N LEU A 240 24.01 -11.32 -16.55
CA LEU A 240 23.90 -10.60 -17.81
C LEU A 240 24.38 -11.57 -18.90
N ASN A 241 23.43 -12.31 -19.49
CA ASN A 241 23.48 -12.84 -20.85
C ASN A 241 22.32 -13.81 -21.07
N SER A 242 21.21 -13.29 -21.59
CA SER A 242 20.38 -13.98 -22.59
C SER A 242 19.30 -13.00 -23.02
N GLY A 243 19.57 -12.31 -24.12
CA GLY A 243 18.58 -11.48 -24.78
C GLY A 243 17.49 -12.37 -25.34
N HIS A 244 16.23 -12.07 -24.99
CA HIS A 244 15.10 -12.30 -25.87
C HIS A 244 14.12 -11.15 -25.73
N VAL A 245 13.94 -10.46 -26.86
CA VAL A 245 13.01 -9.37 -27.10
C VAL A 245 11.62 -9.96 -27.26
N VAL A 246 10.66 -9.46 -26.47
CA VAL A 246 9.23 -9.64 -26.76
C VAL A 246 8.61 -8.25 -26.92
N ASN A 247 8.41 -7.89 -28.19
CA ASN A 247 7.49 -6.87 -28.69
C ASN A 247 6.06 -7.22 -28.23
N THR A 248 5.11 -6.36 -27.87
CA THR A 248 4.91 -4.91 -27.96
C THR A 248 3.78 -4.60 -26.97
N PHE A 249 4.06 -3.79 -25.94
CA PHE A 249 3.05 -3.27 -24.99
C PHE A 249 2.53 -1.92 -25.53
N PRO A 250 1.28 -1.50 -25.27
CA PRO A 250 0.77 -0.25 -25.83
C PRO A 250 1.55 0.95 -25.27
N GLN A 251 2.43 1.54 -26.08
CA GLN A 251 3.28 2.71 -25.78
C GLN A 251 2.50 3.97 -25.33
N ARG A 252 1.17 3.98 -25.45
CA ARG A 252 0.33 5.17 -25.21
C ARG A 252 0.15 5.58 -23.74
N PHE A 253 0.57 4.76 -22.76
CA PHE A 253 0.59 5.15 -21.35
C PHE A 253 1.87 5.91 -20.98
N LEU A 254 3.01 5.53 -21.57
CA LEU A 254 4.30 6.18 -21.32
C LEU A 254 4.37 7.58 -21.92
N GLU A 255 3.65 7.85 -23.01
CA GLU A 255 3.62 9.17 -23.65
C GLU A 255 2.90 10.23 -22.82
N LYS A 256 1.96 9.85 -21.94
CA LYS A 256 1.32 10.77 -20.98
C LYS A 256 2.03 10.82 -19.62
N ILE A 257 3.01 9.96 -19.39
CA ILE A 257 3.78 9.81 -18.13
C ILE A 257 5.26 10.14 -18.39
N ASN A 258 5.50 11.07 -19.32
CA ASN A 258 6.80 11.69 -19.42
C ASN A 258 6.89 12.82 -18.40
N VAL A 259 7.90 12.69 -17.52
CA VAL A 259 8.43 13.67 -16.56
C VAL A 259 7.63 13.75 -15.24
N TYR A 260 8.17 13.40 -14.07
CA TYR A 260 9.43 13.90 -13.53
C TYR A 260 10.37 12.84 -12.96
N ASP A 261 11.61 12.86 -13.43
CA ASP A 261 12.78 12.58 -12.62
C ASP A 261 12.91 13.73 -11.60
N MET A 262 12.11 13.68 -10.53
CA MET A 262 12.20 14.63 -9.43
C MET A 262 13.36 14.18 -8.55
N GLY A 263 14.55 14.72 -8.84
CA GLY A 263 15.62 14.81 -7.87
C GLY A 263 15.06 15.45 -6.58
N MET A 264 14.80 14.61 -5.59
CA MET A 264 14.37 15.09 -4.27
C MET A 264 15.51 15.94 -3.68
N PRO A 265 15.25 17.18 -3.23
CA PRO A 265 16.31 18.05 -2.74
C PRO A 265 16.93 17.48 -1.46
N SER A 266 18.26 17.58 -1.37
CA SER A 266 19.00 17.40 -0.13
C SER A 266 18.49 18.41 0.91
N VAL A 267 17.68 17.98 1.88
CA VAL A 267 17.15 18.89 2.90
C VAL A 267 18.26 19.23 3.90
N ARG A 268 18.75 20.47 3.84
CA ARG A 268 19.51 21.12 4.92
C ARG A 268 18.53 21.58 6.01
N TYR A 269 18.92 21.38 7.27
CA TYR A 269 18.16 21.78 8.45
C TYR A 269 18.02 23.31 8.54
N GLY A 270 16.78 23.79 8.69
CA GLY A 270 16.46 25.17 9.04
C GLY A 270 15.30 25.19 10.03
N TYR A 271 15.42 25.95 11.11
CA TYR A 271 14.43 26.07 12.17
C TYR A 271 13.30 27.02 11.77
N ALA A 272 12.05 26.63 12.02
CA ALA A 272 10.89 27.55 11.97
C ALA A 272 9.95 27.30 13.15
N LYS A 273 9.61 28.38 13.88
CA LYS A 273 8.64 28.45 14.99
C LYS A 273 7.27 28.84 14.42
N TYR A 274 6.20 28.11 14.75
CA TYR A 274 4.82 28.63 14.62
C TYR A 274 3.86 28.17 15.73
N LYS A 275 2.80 28.98 15.86
CA LYS A 275 1.90 29.23 16.99
C LYS A 275 0.62 28.39 16.90
N ILE A 276 0.13 27.93 18.05
CA ILE A 276 -1.07 27.08 18.22
C ILE A 276 -2.33 27.93 18.06
N ILE A 277 -3.31 27.43 17.30
CA ILE A 277 -4.72 27.82 17.39
C ILE A 277 -5.51 26.50 17.47
N ASP A 278 -5.96 26.16 18.67
CA ASP A 278 -7.00 25.15 18.90
C ASP A 278 -8.36 25.76 18.56
N ASN A 279 -9.22 24.99 17.87
CA ASN A 279 -10.61 24.76 18.30
C ASN A 279 -11.29 23.71 17.38
N ASP A 280 -11.99 22.79 18.05
CA ASP A 280 -13.13 21.98 17.62
C ASP A 280 -12.99 20.95 16.49
N ILE A 281 -12.88 19.67 16.88
CA ILE A 281 -13.32 18.53 16.06
C ILE A 281 -14.31 17.68 16.89
N PRO A 282 -15.61 17.59 16.49
CA PRO A 282 -16.58 16.72 17.14
C PRO A 282 -16.33 15.25 16.81
N SER A 283 -16.41 14.42 17.86
CA SER A 283 -16.70 12.97 17.90
C SER A 283 -16.70 12.18 16.57
N ALA A 284 -15.53 11.64 16.19
CA ALA A 284 -15.42 10.66 15.12
C ALA A 284 -15.88 9.25 15.58
N ARG A 285 -17.06 8.82 15.09
CA ARG A 285 -17.63 7.47 15.24
C ARG A 285 -17.07 6.43 14.26
N TYR A 286 -15.96 6.72 13.59
CA TYR A 286 -15.35 5.83 12.60
C TYR A 286 -13.89 5.55 12.97
N GLY A 287 -13.57 4.26 13.05
CA GLY A 287 -12.26 3.76 13.45
C GLY A 287 -11.16 4.38 12.62
N TYR A 288 -10.32 5.18 13.29
CA TYR A 288 -9.11 5.76 12.73
C TYR A 288 -8.26 4.66 12.06
N ALA A 289 -7.97 4.84 10.77
CA ALA A 289 -6.98 4.06 10.05
C ALA A 289 -5.59 4.39 10.61
N LYS A 290 -5.23 3.76 11.73
CA LYS A 290 -3.82 3.65 12.12
C LYS A 290 -3.22 2.65 11.13
N SER A 291 -2.08 2.94 10.52
CA SER A 291 -1.43 2.01 9.58
C SER A 291 -0.14 1.45 10.17
N LYS A 292 0.11 0.15 9.98
CA LYS A 292 1.33 -0.54 10.42
C LYS A 292 2.04 -1.11 9.20
N ILE A 293 3.35 -0.88 9.09
CA ILE A 293 4.16 -1.43 8.00
C ILE A 293 5.26 -2.26 8.60
N TRP A 294 5.45 -3.45 8.05
CA TRP A 294 6.54 -4.32 8.43
C TRP A 294 7.54 -4.42 7.31
N ILE A 295 8.79 -4.53 7.72
CA ILE A 295 9.93 -4.50 6.85
C ILE A 295 10.92 -5.53 7.31
N CYS A 296 11.45 -6.36 6.41
CA CYS A 296 12.57 -7.23 6.74
C CYS A 296 13.88 -6.50 6.40
N GLN A 297 14.78 -6.39 7.38
CA GLN A 297 16.20 -6.13 7.13
C GLN A 297 16.90 -7.49 7.06
N GLU A 298 17.85 -7.58 6.13
CA GLU A 298 18.86 -8.64 6.06
C GLU A 298 19.77 -8.62 7.28
#